data_AF-A0A6I9PXT2-F1
#
_entry.id   AF-A0A6I9PXT2-F1
#
_cell.length_a   1.000
_cell.length_b   1.000
_cell.length_c   1.000
_cell.angle_alpha   90.00
_cell.angle_beta   90.00
_cell.angle_gamma   90.00
#
_symmetry.space_group_name_H-M   'P 1'
#
loop_
_entity.id
_entity.type
_entity.pdbx_description
1 polymer ?
#
loop_
_entity_poly.entity_id
_entity_poly.type
_entity_poly.pdbx_seq_one_letter_code
_entity_poly.pdbx_strand_id
1 'polypeptide(L)'
;WENLHNWWLTKYFFAPLYSLSFNVQVKDAVHAVDPGLLSMACGSYRRGKSTCGDVDVLITHTDGKSHKGVFSKLLQSLRDSGFLTDDLVSHEDNGEQKKYMGVCRLPDHRHRRLDIIVVPYNEFACAIMYFTGSAHFNRSMRAMAKTKTMSLSEHSLNKDVVRQGSLKVFGGTPFTTKTEKDVFSILGIPYREPHERDW
;
A
#
# COMPACT_ATOMS: atom_id res chain seq x y z
N TRP A 1 -16.14 -2.80 -11.59
CA TRP A 1 -15.64 -1.59 -12.24
C TRP A 1 -16.52 -0.38 -11.95
N GLU A 2 -17.85 -0.44 -12.12
CA GLU A 2 -18.76 0.64 -11.66
C GLU A 2 -18.73 0.88 -10.13
N ASN A 3 -18.46 -0.16 -9.34
CA ASN A 3 -18.39 -0.06 -7.87
C ASN A 3 -17.05 0.41 -7.29
N LEU A 4 -16.01 0.64 -8.11
CA LEU A 4 -14.74 1.23 -7.62
C LEU A 4 -14.63 2.70 -7.98
N HIS A 5 -15.13 3.11 -9.16
CA HIS A 5 -15.13 4.51 -9.57
C HIS A 5 -16.08 5.37 -8.72
N ASN A 6 -17.28 4.85 -8.40
CA ASN A 6 -18.23 5.53 -7.51
C ASN A 6 -17.87 5.47 -6.01
N TRP A 7 -17.00 4.53 -5.61
CA TRP A 7 -16.57 4.38 -4.22
C TRP A 7 -15.68 5.55 -3.75
N TRP A 8 -14.90 6.13 -4.67
CA TRP A 8 -14.03 7.28 -4.39
C TRP A 8 -14.80 8.58 -4.11
N LEU A 9 -15.89 8.84 -4.84
CA LEU A 9 -16.59 10.13 -4.79
C LEU A 9 -17.58 10.24 -3.63
N THR A 10 -18.12 9.13 -3.12
CA THR A 10 -19.23 9.17 -2.14
C THR A 10 -18.81 9.06 -0.68
N LYS A 11 -17.55 8.65 -0.36
CA LYS A 11 -17.14 8.42 1.04
C LYS A 11 -16.00 9.28 1.58
N TYR A 12 -15.34 10.12 0.77
CA TYR A 12 -14.16 10.89 1.18
C TYR A 12 -14.38 12.40 1.27
N PHE A 13 -15.56 12.84 1.73
CA PHE A 13 -15.86 14.26 2.00
C PHE A 13 -15.02 14.88 3.14
N PHE A 14 -14.10 14.12 3.75
CA PHE A 14 -13.29 14.54 4.89
C PHE A 14 -11.77 14.43 4.69
N ALA A 15 -11.30 14.02 3.50
CA ALA A 15 -9.87 14.07 3.23
C ALA A 15 -9.42 15.54 3.08
N PRO A 16 -8.32 15.97 3.70
CA PRO A 16 -7.83 17.34 3.51
C PRO A 16 -7.54 17.58 2.03
N LEU A 17 -8.16 18.60 1.44
CA LEU A 17 -8.03 19.01 0.04
C LEU A 17 -6.57 19.02 -0.46
N TYR A 18 -5.65 19.34 0.44
CA TYR A 18 -4.21 19.30 0.20
C TYR A 18 -3.67 17.92 -0.17
N SER A 19 -3.95 16.88 0.63
CA SER A 19 -3.39 15.53 0.39
C SER A 19 -3.98 14.92 -0.87
N LEU A 20 -5.22 15.30 -1.21
CA LEU A 20 -5.86 14.91 -2.45
C LEU A 20 -5.03 15.33 -3.68
N SER A 21 -4.56 16.58 -3.74
CA SER A 21 -3.78 17.07 -4.89
C SER A 21 -2.48 16.30 -5.13
N PHE A 22 -1.75 15.92 -4.06
CA PHE A 22 -0.54 15.11 -4.19
C PHE A 22 -0.84 13.70 -4.70
N ASN A 23 -1.90 13.08 -4.16
CA ASN A 23 -2.33 11.76 -4.61
C ASN A 23 -2.80 11.77 -6.08
N VAL A 24 -3.48 12.83 -6.50
CA VAL A 24 -3.91 13.03 -7.90
C VAL A 24 -2.69 13.12 -8.82
N GLN A 25 -1.68 13.93 -8.47
CA GLN A 25 -0.46 14.05 -9.28
C GLN A 25 0.25 12.71 -9.49
N VAL A 26 0.38 11.89 -8.43
CA VAL A 26 0.97 10.55 -8.55
C VAL A 26 0.07 9.63 -9.37
N LYS A 27 -1.24 9.66 -9.16
CA LYS A 27 -2.20 8.84 -9.91
C LYS A 27 -2.16 9.14 -11.41
N ASP A 28 -2.11 10.41 -11.79
CA ASP A 28 -2.07 10.83 -13.18
C ASP A 28 -0.76 10.39 -13.85
N ALA A 29 0.37 10.50 -13.14
CA ALA A 29 1.65 9.97 -13.61
C ALA A 29 1.63 8.44 -13.76
N VAL A 30 1.01 7.71 -12.82
CA VAL A 30 0.83 6.26 -12.92
C VAL A 30 0.01 5.90 -14.16
N HIS A 31 -1.12 6.57 -14.36
CA HIS A 31 -2.01 6.33 -15.50
C HIS A 31 -1.34 6.69 -16.84
N ALA A 32 -0.49 7.72 -16.86
CA ALA A 32 0.29 8.10 -18.04
C ALA A 32 1.36 7.05 -18.40
N VAL A 33 1.92 6.33 -17.41
CA VAL A 33 2.85 5.22 -17.66
C VAL A 33 2.12 4.01 -18.25
N ASP A 34 0.99 3.63 -17.66
CA ASP A 34 0.12 2.57 -18.17
C ASP A 34 -1.30 2.72 -17.58
N PRO A 35 -2.34 2.96 -18.42
CA PRO A 35 -3.73 3.08 -17.98
C PRO A 35 -4.30 1.85 -17.25
N GLY A 36 -3.70 0.66 -17.45
CA GLY A 36 -4.09 -0.57 -16.76
C GLY A 36 -3.61 -0.66 -15.30
N LEU A 37 -2.69 0.21 -14.89
CA LEU A 37 -2.19 0.25 -13.52
C LEU A 37 -3.26 0.70 -12.54
N LEU A 38 -3.32 0.00 -11.41
CA LEU A 38 -4.10 0.40 -10.26
C LEU A 38 -3.20 1.14 -9.27
N SER A 39 -3.63 2.33 -8.84
CA SER A 39 -2.99 3.06 -7.74
C SER A 39 -3.98 3.32 -6.60
N MET A 40 -3.49 3.28 -5.37
CA MET A 40 -4.28 3.50 -4.17
C MET A 40 -3.48 4.30 -3.14
N ALA A 41 -4.02 5.47 -2.78
CA ALA A 41 -3.56 6.21 -1.61
C ALA A 41 -3.82 5.38 -0.34
N CYS A 42 -2.81 5.21 0.50
CA CYS A 42 -2.79 4.36 1.68
C CYS A 42 -2.58 5.19 2.95
N GLY A 43 -2.02 4.59 3.99
CA GLY A 43 -1.67 5.24 5.25
C GLY A 43 -2.80 6.02 5.91
N SER A 44 -2.43 7.14 6.52
CA SER A 44 -3.36 8.00 7.25
C SER A 44 -4.48 8.57 6.37
N TYR A 45 -4.21 8.78 5.08
CA TYR A 45 -5.21 9.21 4.10
C TYR A 45 -6.32 8.18 3.96
N ARG A 46 -5.97 6.90 3.73
CA ARG A 46 -6.95 5.83 3.57
C ARG A 46 -7.74 5.54 4.84
N ARG A 47 -7.14 5.79 6.02
CA ARG A 47 -7.82 5.74 7.33
C ARG A 47 -8.73 6.95 7.61
N GLY A 48 -8.80 7.93 6.71
CA GLY A 48 -9.69 9.08 6.83
C GLY A 48 -9.23 10.12 7.86
N LYS A 49 -7.92 10.22 8.12
CA LYS A 49 -7.39 11.26 8.99
C LYS A 49 -7.55 12.65 8.36
N SER A 50 -7.89 13.63 9.19
CA SER A 50 -8.00 15.04 8.78
C SER A 50 -6.65 15.67 8.41
N THR A 51 -5.54 15.08 8.85
CA THR A 51 -4.17 15.47 8.48
C THR A 51 -3.33 14.25 8.16
N CYS A 52 -2.53 14.33 7.09
CA CYS A 52 -1.61 13.27 6.68
C CYS A 52 -0.18 13.80 6.79
N GLY A 53 0.72 13.02 7.40
CA GLY A 53 2.14 13.36 7.48
C GLY A 53 2.84 13.15 6.13
N ASP A 54 2.64 11.95 5.58
CA ASP A 54 3.28 11.47 4.36
C ASP A 54 2.20 11.14 3.32
N VAL A 55 2.61 11.08 2.04
CA VAL A 55 1.78 10.59 0.93
C VAL A 55 2.20 9.15 0.65
N ASP A 56 1.29 8.20 0.86
CA ASP A 56 1.54 6.77 0.71
C ASP A 56 0.79 6.25 -0.52
N VAL A 57 1.48 5.82 -1.59
CA VAL A 57 0.83 5.31 -2.81
C VAL A 57 1.24 3.89 -3.12
N LEU A 58 0.27 2.97 -3.08
CA LEU A 58 0.45 1.60 -3.51
C LEU A 58 0.03 1.44 -4.97
N ILE A 59 0.81 0.70 -5.75
CA ILE A 59 0.58 0.47 -7.17
C ILE A 59 0.65 -1.03 -7.49
N THR A 60 -0.22 -1.49 -8.38
CA THR A 60 -0.19 -2.86 -8.92
C THR A 60 -0.79 -2.91 -10.32
N HIS A 61 -0.75 -4.07 -10.96
CA HIS A 61 -1.47 -4.31 -12.21
C HIS A 61 -2.17 -5.67 -12.15
N THR A 62 -3.46 -5.72 -12.52
CA THR A 62 -4.33 -6.90 -12.29
C THR A 62 -3.92 -8.17 -13.03
N ASP A 63 -3.17 -8.05 -14.12
CA ASP A 63 -2.60 -9.19 -14.85
C ASP A 63 -1.45 -9.91 -14.11
N GLY A 64 -0.98 -9.35 -12.98
CA GLY A 64 0.14 -9.87 -12.21
C GLY A 64 1.52 -9.76 -12.88
N LYS A 65 1.63 -9.05 -14.02
CA LYS A 65 2.86 -8.94 -14.83
C LYS A 65 3.24 -7.50 -15.16
N SER A 66 2.28 -6.67 -15.57
CA SER A 66 2.56 -5.33 -16.09
C SER A 66 2.94 -4.30 -15.02
N HIS A 67 2.96 -4.68 -13.74
CA HIS A 67 3.61 -3.91 -12.68
C HIS A 67 5.15 -3.86 -12.84
N LYS A 68 5.75 -4.83 -13.53
CA LYS A 68 7.20 -4.91 -13.73
C LYS A 68 7.68 -3.79 -14.66
N GLY A 69 8.81 -3.16 -14.33
CA GLY A 69 9.41 -2.09 -15.14
C GLY A 69 8.71 -0.73 -15.07
N VAL A 70 7.56 -0.64 -14.39
CA VAL A 70 6.81 0.63 -14.19
C VAL A 70 7.55 1.58 -13.26
N PHE A 71 8.19 1.03 -12.22
CA PHE A 71 8.79 1.81 -11.12
C PHE A 71 9.77 2.89 -11.61
N SER A 72 10.77 2.52 -12.41
CA SER A 72 11.77 3.46 -12.92
C SER A 72 11.16 4.52 -13.85
N LYS A 73 10.21 4.13 -14.71
CA LYS A 73 9.51 5.05 -15.63
C LYS A 73 8.69 6.08 -14.86
N LEU A 74 7.95 5.64 -13.84
CA LEU A 74 7.15 6.51 -12.98
C LEU A 74 8.02 7.52 -12.25
N LEU A 75 9.09 7.06 -11.58
CA LEU A 75 9.96 7.97 -10.84
C LEU A 75 10.67 8.96 -11.76
N GLN A 76 11.07 8.55 -12.97
CA GLN A 76 11.64 9.47 -13.95
C GLN A 76 10.62 10.54 -14.35
N SER A 77 9.39 10.15 -14.70
CA SER A 77 8.34 11.09 -15.06
C SER A 77 8.03 12.11 -13.96
N LEU A 78 8.00 11.68 -12.69
CA LEU A 78 7.76 12.58 -11.56
C LEU A 78 8.96 13.50 -11.25
N ARG A 79 10.20 13.08 -11.57
CA ARG A 79 11.38 13.96 -11.50
C ARG A 79 11.37 15.00 -12.60
N ASP A 80 11.08 14.57 -13.83
CA ASP A 80 11.06 15.46 -15.01
C ASP A 80 9.98 16.54 -14.88
N SER A 81 8.86 16.24 -14.20
CA SER A 81 7.82 17.24 -13.88
C SER A 81 8.20 18.18 -12.73
N GLY A 82 9.36 18.01 -12.09
CA GLY A 82 9.78 18.73 -10.90
C GLY A 82 8.97 18.40 -9.64
N PHE A 83 8.17 17.32 -9.66
CA PHE A 83 7.34 16.94 -8.51
C PHE A 83 8.16 16.24 -7.44
N LEU A 84 9.07 15.33 -7.81
CA LEU A 84 10.08 14.79 -6.90
C LEU A 84 11.24 15.77 -6.79
N THR A 85 11.64 16.08 -5.56
CA THR A 85 12.73 17.04 -5.29
C THR A 85 13.96 16.35 -4.72
N ASP A 86 13.78 15.32 -3.89
CA ASP A 86 14.87 14.63 -3.19
C ASP A 86 14.55 13.15 -3.00
N ASP A 87 15.59 12.32 -2.97
CA ASP A 87 15.49 10.87 -2.75
C ASP A 87 16.07 10.51 -1.37
N LEU A 88 15.34 9.69 -0.60
CA LEU A 88 15.84 9.08 0.64
C LEU A 88 16.23 7.62 0.39
N VAL A 89 15.34 6.89 -0.31
CA VAL A 89 15.54 5.52 -0.78
C VAL A 89 15.03 5.46 -2.21
N SER A 90 15.95 5.41 -3.17
CA SER A 90 15.62 5.45 -4.60
C SER A 90 15.28 4.07 -5.19
N HIS A 91 15.76 2.99 -4.58
CA HIS A 91 15.46 1.62 -4.98
C HIS A 91 15.72 0.64 -3.83
N GLU A 92 14.66 0.09 -3.27
CA GLU A 92 14.74 -1.10 -2.41
C GLU A 92 13.92 -2.21 -3.06
N ASP A 93 14.61 -3.32 -3.40
CA ASP A 93 14.00 -4.53 -3.91
C ASP A 93 13.77 -5.50 -2.75
N ASN A 94 12.52 -5.91 -2.57
CA ASN A 94 12.15 -6.96 -1.63
C ASN A 94 11.28 -8.00 -2.36
N GLY A 95 11.96 -8.93 -3.04
CA GLY A 95 11.31 -9.82 -4.00
C GLY A 95 10.86 -9.06 -5.25
N GLU A 96 9.59 -9.20 -5.62
CA GLU A 96 8.98 -8.45 -6.74
C GLU A 96 8.40 -7.09 -6.31
N GLN A 97 8.41 -6.80 -5.01
CA GLN A 97 8.02 -5.49 -4.48
C GLN A 97 9.16 -4.49 -4.65
N LYS A 98 8.82 -3.29 -5.16
CA LYS A 98 9.73 -2.14 -5.23
C LYS A 98 9.24 -1.01 -4.36
N LYS A 99 10.16 -0.38 -3.62
CA LYS A 99 9.87 0.75 -2.74
C LYS A 99 10.71 1.97 -3.09
N TYR A 100 10.05 3.12 -3.14
CA TYR A 100 10.62 4.46 -3.19
C TYR A 100 10.25 5.21 -1.91
N MET A 101 11.21 5.93 -1.33
CA MET A 101 10.96 6.90 -0.27
C MET A 101 11.68 8.20 -0.66
N GLY A 102 10.95 9.29 -0.78
CA GLY A 102 11.53 10.57 -1.16
C GLY A 102 10.76 11.76 -0.65
N VAL A 103 11.01 12.89 -1.29
CA VAL A 103 10.40 14.18 -1.03
C VAL A 103 9.79 14.70 -2.32
N CYS A 104 8.56 15.20 -2.21
CA CYS A 104 7.82 15.78 -3.31
C CYS A 104 7.27 17.16 -2.95
N ARG A 105 6.93 17.95 -3.97
CA ARG A 105 6.36 19.28 -3.82
C ARG A 105 5.44 19.63 -4.98
N LEU A 106 4.27 20.16 -4.66
CA LEU A 106 3.41 20.87 -5.62
C LEU A 106 3.82 22.35 -5.69
N PRO A 107 3.56 23.06 -6.81
CA PRO A 107 3.82 24.50 -6.92
C PRO A 107 3.25 25.28 -5.73
N ASP A 108 4.04 26.18 -5.14
CA ASP A 108 3.66 27.01 -3.99
C ASP A 108 3.26 26.25 -2.70
N HIS A 109 3.57 24.96 -2.61
CA HIS A 109 3.34 24.15 -1.42
C HIS A 109 4.65 23.80 -0.70
N ARG A 110 4.52 23.38 0.57
CA ARG A 110 5.63 22.81 1.34
C ARG A 110 6.01 21.44 0.80
N HIS A 111 7.30 21.10 0.90
CA HIS A 111 7.79 19.74 0.67
C HIS A 111 7.08 18.73 1.58
N ARG A 112 6.86 17.52 1.05
CA ARG A 112 6.29 16.38 1.78
C ARG A 112 7.03 15.10 1.48
N ARG A 113 7.01 14.20 2.46
CA ARG A 113 7.40 12.82 2.27
C ARG A 113 6.42 12.13 1.32
N LEU A 114 6.98 11.34 0.41
CA LEU A 114 6.24 10.49 -0.51
C LEU A 114 6.87 9.11 -0.50
N ASP A 115 6.03 8.12 -0.27
CA ASP A 115 6.40 6.71 -0.31
C ASP A 115 5.56 6.02 -1.39
N ILE A 116 6.24 5.42 -2.37
CA ILE A 116 5.62 4.67 -3.45
C ILE A 116 6.03 3.21 -3.34
N ILE A 117 5.04 2.32 -3.35
CA ILE A 117 5.26 0.87 -3.35
C ILE A 117 4.60 0.29 -4.60
N VAL A 118 5.34 -0.50 -5.37
CA VAL A 118 4.80 -1.30 -6.48
C VAL A 118 4.86 -2.77 -6.10
N VAL A 119 3.73 -3.48 -6.21
CA VAL A 119 3.62 -4.91 -5.84
C VAL A 119 2.97 -5.74 -6.96
N PRO A 120 3.28 -7.05 -7.05
CA PRO A 120 2.51 -7.97 -7.87
C PRO A 120 1.08 -8.14 -7.32
N TYR A 121 0.13 -8.48 -8.20
CA TYR A 121 -1.31 -8.47 -7.84
C TYR A 121 -1.69 -9.49 -6.78
N ASN A 122 -0.99 -10.62 -6.71
CA ASN A 122 -1.20 -11.65 -5.70
C ASN A 122 -0.82 -11.21 -4.27
N GLU A 123 0.03 -10.18 -4.13
CA GLU A 123 0.41 -9.60 -2.83
C GLU A 123 -0.46 -8.38 -2.46
N PHE A 124 -1.24 -7.87 -3.42
CA PHE A 124 -1.93 -6.58 -3.30
C PHE A 124 -2.83 -6.47 -2.06
N ALA A 125 -3.56 -7.54 -1.70
CA ALA A 125 -4.42 -7.54 -0.52
C ALA A 125 -3.63 -7.33 0.79
N CYS A 126 -2.52 -8.04 0.96
CA CYS A 126 -1.66 -7.93 2.13
C CYS A 126 -0.92 -6.59 2.14
N ALA A 127 -0.47 -6.13 0.96
CA ALA A 127 0.24 -4.87 0.80
C ALA A 127 -0.66 -3.66 1.10
N ILE A 128 -1.92 -3.64 0.62
CA ILE A 128 -2.89 -2.60 0.97
C ILE A 128 -3.07 -2.56 2.48
N MET A 129 -3.32 -3.71 3.12
CA MET A 129 -3.55 -3.74 4.56
C MET A 129 -2.33 -3.23 5.34
N TYR A 130 -1.14 -3.71 4.98
CA TYR A 130 0.12 -3.25 5.56
C TYR A 130 0.29 -1.73 5.40
N PHE A 131 0.13 -1.21 4.18
CA PHE A 131 0.42 0.19 3.90
C PHE A 131 -0.70 1.11 4.39
N THR A 132 -1.91 0.60 4.61
CA THR A 132 -3.00 1.32 5.30
C THR A 132 -2.71 1.49 6.78
N GLY A 133 -2.14 0.49 7.44
CA GLY A 133 -1.87 0.51 8.88
C GLY A 133 -3.14 0.60 9.75
N SER A 134 -3.07 1.14 10.97
CA SER A 134 -1.90 1.77 11.63
C SER A 134 -0.75 0.80 11.92
N ALA A 135 0.41 1.32 12.36
CA ALA A 135 1.53 0.48 12.77
C ALA A 135 1.15 -0.45 13.95
N HIS A 136 0.38 0.03 14.92
CA HIS A 136 -0.11 -0.80 16.03
C HIS A 136 -1.12 -1.84 15.55
N PHE A 137 -2.03 -1.46 14.63
CA PHE A 137 -2.96 -2.39 14.00
C PHE A 137 -2.22 -3.53 13.30
N ASN A 138 -1.22 -3.21 12.47
CA ASN A 138 -0.39 -4.20 11.77
C ASN A 138 0.33 -5.13 12.74
N ARG A 139 0.95 -4.60 13.80
CA ARG A 139 1.60 -5.44 14.83
C ARG A 139 0.62 -6.38 15.51
N SER A 140 -0.58 -5.91 15.82
CA SER A 140 -1.64 -6.72 16.45
C SER A 140 -2.14 -7.82 15.53
N MET A 141 -2.36 -7.51 14.24
CA MET A 141 -2.73 -8.50 13.22
C MET A 141 -1.65 -9.57 13.03
N ARG A 142 -0.37 -9.18 13.02
CA ARG A 142 0.76 -10.11 12.95
C ARG A 142 0.85 -10.99 14.19
N ALA A 143 0.62 -10.43 15.38
CA ALA A 143 0.56 -11.20 16.62
C ALA A 143 -0.59 -12.22 16.60
N MET A 144 -1.78 -11.82 16.13
CA MET A 144 -2.93 -12.72 15.95
C MET A 144 -2.64 -13.86 14.97
N ALA A 145 -2.00 -13.57 13.82
CA ALA A 145 -1.59 -14.62 12.89
C ALA A 145 -0.64 -15.62 13.57
N LYS A 146 0.30 -15.13 14.39
CA LYS A 146 1.25 -15.99 15.10
C LYS A 146 0.58 -16.96 16.07
N THR A 147 -0.50 -16.58 16.76
CA THR A 147 -1.23 -17.48 17.67
C THR A 147 -1.95 -18.61 16.92
N LYS A 148 -2.16 -18.45 15.61
CA LYS A 148 -2.84 -19.42 14.73
C LYS A 148 -1.87 -20.24 13.88
N THR A 149 -0.59 -20.33 14.26
CA THR A 149 0.46 -21.00 13.45
C THR A 149 0.60 -20.43 12.03
N MET A 150 0.25 -19.15 11.87
CA MET A 150 0.36 -18.40 10.62
C MET A 150 1.45 -17.33 10.71
N SER A 151 1.74 -16.69 9.58
CA SER A 151 2.56 -15.49 9.52
C SER A 151 1.97 -14.52 8.52
N LEU A 152 1.78 -13.28 8.97
CA LEU A 152 1.33 -12.19 8.12
C LEU A 152 2.49 -11.23 7.85
N SER A 153 2.70 -10.87 6.59
CA SER A 153 3.58 -9.78 6.13
C SER A 153 2.84 -8.89 5.13
N GLU A 154 3.53 -7.90 4.61
CA GLU A 154 3.12 -7.09 3.46
C GLU A 154 2.97 -7.92 2.18
N HIS A 155 3.72 -9.02 2.03
CA HIS A 155 3.67 -9.88 0.85
C HIS A 155 2.51 -10.89 0.93
N SER A 156 2.36 -11.57 2.06
CA SER A 156 1.44 -12.70 2.14
C SER A 156 0.98 -13.02 3.57
N LEU A 157 -0.15 -13.72 3.64
CA LEU A 157 -0.54 -14.49 4.82
C LEU A 157 -0.18 -15.96 4.56
N ASN A 158 0.69 -16.54 5.39
CA ASN A 158 1.15 -17.92 5.23
C ASN A 158 0.55 -18.83 6.32
N LYS A 159 0.17 -20.05 5.94
CA LYS A 159 -0.18 -21.18 6.84
C LYS A 159 0.99 -22.12 7.05
N ASP A 160 0.81 -23.05 7.99
CA ASP A 160 1.73 -24.15 8.26
C ASP A 160 3.13 -23.63 8.66
N VAL A 161 3.16 -22.49 9.37
CA VAL A 161 4.40 -21.83 9.79
C VAL A 161 4.94 -22.53 11.03
N VAL A 162 6.16 -23.07 10.93
CA VAL A 162 6.83 -23.73 12.06
C VAL A 162 7.78 -22.77 12.76
N ARG A 163 7.74 -22.75 14.10
CA ARG A 163 8.58 -21.88 14.93
C ARG A 163 9.25 -22.68 16.05
N GLN A 164 10.50 -22.33 16.34
CA GLN A 164 11.19 -22.75 17.56
C GLN A 164 11.35 -21.50 18.44
N GLY A 165 10.54 -21.41 19.50
CA GLY A 165 10.40 -20.17 20.27
C GLY A 165 9.88 -19.01 19.42
N SER A 166 10.64 -17.92 19.34
CA SER A 166 10.32 -16.77 18.48
C SER A 166 10.78 -16.94 17.03
N LEU A 167 11.78 -17.81 16.80
CA LEU A 167 12.42 -17.99 15.50
C LEU A 167 11.50 -18.76 14.55
N LYS A 168 11.32 -18.22 13.34
CA LYS A 168 10.61 -18.91 12.26
C LYS A 168 11.59 -19.85 11.56
N VAL A 169 11.38 -21.16 11.70
CA VAL A 169 12.23 -22.19 11.07
C VAL A 169 11.66 -22.67 9.74
N PHE A 170 10.34 -22.53 9.52
CA PHE A 170 9.72 -22.76 8.23
C PHE A 170 8.74 -21.63 7.90
N GLY A 171 8.88 -21.09 6.68
CA GLY A 171 8.14 -19.94 6.16
C GLY A 171 6.63 -20.16 6.00
N GLY A 172 6.21 -21.42 5.93
CA GLY A 172 4.85 -21.80 5.57
C GLY A 172 4.59 -21.65 4.07
N THR A 173 3.33 -21.86 3.69
CA THR A 173 2.84 -21.69 2.31
C THR A 173 1.81 -20.55 2.27
N PRO A 174 1.83 -19.65 1.27
CA PRO A 174 0.88 -18.56 1.19
C PRO A 174 -0.56 -19.06 0.99
N PHE A 175 -1.50 -18.43 1.69
CA PHE A 175 -2.91 -18.45 1.32
C PHE A 175 -3.14 -17.62 0.05
N THR A 176 -4.20 -17.93 -0.68
CA THR A 176 -4.72 -17.03 -1.72
C THR A 176 -5.59 -15.95 -1.06
N THR A 177 -5.15 -14.69 -1.13
CA THR A 177 -5.87 -13.53 -0.60
C THR A 177 -6.12 -12.52 -1.71
N LYS A 178 -7.34 -12.48 -2.26
CA LYS A 178 -7.71 -11.57 -3.35
C LYS A 178 -8.11 -10.19 -2.81
N THR A 179 -8.63 -10.13 -1.60
CA THR A 179 -9.10 -8.91 -0.94
C THR A 179 -8.60 -8.84 0.50
N GLU A 180 -8.62 -7.65 1.10
CA GLU A 180 -8.33 -7.50 2.54
C GLU A 180 -9.28 -8.37 3.38
N LYS A 181 -10.57 -8.50 3.00
CA LYS A 181 -11.56 -9.31 3.72
C LYS A 181 -11.15 -10.78 3.84
N ASP A 182 -10.46 -11.33 2.84
CA ASP A 182 -9.96 -12.70 2.89
C ASP A 182 -8.97 -12.88 4.03
N VAL A 183 -8.07 -11.90 4.25
CA VAL A 183 -7.10 -11.92 5.35
C VAL A 183 -7.81 -11.97 6.71
N PHE A 184 -8.82 -11.12 6.93
CA PHE A 184 -9.60 -11.12 8.18
C PHE A 184 -10.37 -12.43 8.36
N SER A 185 -10.98 -12.94 7.30
CA SER A 185 -11.72 -14.21 7.33
C SER A 185 -10.82 -15.39 7.68
N ILE A 186 -9.63 -15.49 7.09
CA ILE A 186 -8.66 -16.55 7.39
C ILE A 186 -8.16 -16.45 8.84
N LEU A 187 -7.96 -15.22 9.34
CA LEU A 187 -7.62 -15.00 10.74
C LEU A 187 -8.80 -15.23 11.70
N GLY A 188 -10.01 -15.40 11.19
CA GLY A 188 -11.22 -15.66 11.99
C GLY A 188 -11.62 -14.47 12.86
N ILE A 189 -11.47 -13.24 12.34
CA ILE A 189 -11.87 -12.01 13.02
C ILE A 189 -12.80 -11.17 12.11
N PRO A 190 -13.69 -10.35 12.67
CA PRO A 190 -14.53 -9.46 11.88
C PRO A 190 -13.70 -8.47 11.06
N TYR A 191 -14.12 -8.23 9.81
CA TYR A 191 -13.48 -7.21 8.98
C TYR A 191 -13.65 -5.83 9.59
N ARG A 192 -12.56 -5.05 9.56
CA ARG A 192 -12.54 -3.65 9.99
C ARG A 192 -12.25 -2.74 8.82
N GLU A 193 -13.09 -1.75 8.63
CA GLU A 193 -12.89 -0.70 7.63
C GLU A 193 -11.63 0.12 7.96
N PRO A 194 -10.96 0.73 6.96
CA PRO A 194 -9.71 1.47 7.19
C PRO A 194 -9.75 2.50 8.32
N HIS A 195 -10.86 3.23 8.48
CA HIS A 195 -11.04 4.25 9.52
C HIS A 195 -11.15 3.67 10.94
N GLU A 196 -11.40 2.37 11.07
CA GLU A 196 -11.47 1.68 12.36
C GLU A 196 -10.10 1.10 12.79
N ARG A 197 -9.07 1.24 11.94
CA ARG A 197 -7.73 0.65 12.13
C ARG A 197 -6.74 1.64 12.75
N ASP A 198 -7.23 2.74 13.30
CA ASP A 198 -6.39 3.76 13.92
C ASP A 198 -6.26 3.52 15.43
N TRP A 199 -5.19 2.80 15.79
CA TRP A 199 -4.80 2.39 17.13
C TRP A 199 -3.35 2.77 17.37
#